data_AF-A0A812NYM0-F1
#
_entry.id   AF-A0A812NYM0-F1
#
_cell.length_a   1.000
_cell.length_b   1.000
_cell.length_c   1.000
_cell.angle_alpha   90.00
_cell.angle_beta   90.00
_cell.angle_gamma   90.00
#
_symmetry.space_group_name_H-M   'P 1'
#
loop_
_entity.id
_entity.type
_entity.pdbx_description
1 polymer ?
#
loop_
_entity_poly.entity_id
_entity_poly.type
_entity_poly.pdbx_seq_one_letter_code
_entity_poly.pdbx_strand_id
1 'polypeptide(L)' 'EPEACRFFHQIIAGVAHIHSKNIVHRDLKPENLLLDKHKHIIKIADFGLSNCFDGNKLLKTACGSP' A
#
# COMPACT_ATOMS: atom_id res chain seq x y z
N GLU A 1 12.22 -15.68 10.33
CA GLU A 1 11.69 -15.18 9.03
C GLU A 1 10.21 -15.48 8.69
N PRO A 2 9.56 -16.59 9.09
CA PRO A 2 8.23 -16.97 8.54
C PRO A 2 7.12 -15.93 8.69
N GLU A 3 7.10 -15.20 9.80
CA GLU A 3 6.14 -14.12 10.05
C GLU A 3 6.32 -12.94 9.08
N ALA A 4 7.57 -12.52 8.85
CA ALA A 4 7.88 -11.44 7.92
C ALA A 4 7.44 -11.81 6.49
N CYS A 5 7.67 -13.06 6.05
CA CYS A 5 7.19 -13.55 4.76
C CYS A 5 5.66 -13.50 4.66
N ARG A 6 4.94 -13.91 5.72
CA ARG A 6 3.47 -13.86 5.78
C ARG A 6 2.95 -12.43 5.67
N PHE A 7 3.57 -11.49 6.36
CA PHE A 7 3.20 -10.08 6.28
C PHE A 7 3.49 -9.50 4.91
N PHE A 8 4.67 -9.75 4.36
CA PHE A 8 5.06 -9.26 3.05
C PHE A 8 4.10 -9.78 1.96
N HIS A 9 3.71 -11.05 2.02
CA HIS A 9 2.74 -11.63 1.09
C HIS A 9 1.39 -10.86 1.10
N GLN A 10 0.88 -10.53 2.28
CA GLN A 10 -0.37 -9.77 2.41
C GLN A 10 -0.25 -8.34 1.90
N ILE A 11 0.88 -7.68 2.18
CA ILE A 11 1.17 -6.33 1.67
C ILE A 11 1.17 -6.35 0.15
N ILE A 12 1.91 -7.27 -0.46
CA ILE A 12 1.98 -7.40 -1.93
C ILE A 12 0.60 -7.72 -2.52
N ALA A 13 -0.19 -8.60 -1.90
CA ALA A 13 -1.54 -8.90 -2.36
C ALA A 13 -2.46 -7.65 -2.31
N GLY A 14 -2.39 -6.86 -1.24
CA GLY A 14 -3.14 -5.60 -1.12
C GLY A 14 -2.69 -4.55 -2.14
N VAL A 15 -1.39 -4.40 -2.36
CA VAL A 15 -0.81 -3.50 -3.36
C VAL A 15 -1.23 -3.91 -4.77
N ALA A 16 -1.14 -5.20 -5.10
CA ALA A 16 -1.59 -5.74 -6.38
C ALA A 16 -3.08 -5.45 -6.62
N HIS A 17 -3.92 -5.57 -5.58
CA HIS A 17 -5.34 -5.25 -5.68
C HIS A 17 -5.59 -3.77 -6.03
N ILE A 18 -4.95 -2.83 -5.34
CA ILE A 18 -5.16 -1.40 -5.63
C ILE A 18 -4.58 -1.01 -6.99
N HIS A 19 -3.45 -1.60 -7.38
CA HIS A 19 -2.86 -1.40 -8.71
C HIS A 19 -3.77 -1.93 -9.83
N SER A 20 -4.47 -3.05 -9.62
CA SER A 20 -5.46 -3.55 -10.60
C SER A 20 -6.64 -2.60 -10.82
N LYS A 21 -6.85 -1.65 -9.91
CA LYS A 21 -7.84 -0.57 -10.00
C LYS A 21 -7.23 0.75 -10.47
N ASN A 22 -6.00 0.71 -10.99
CA ASN A 22 -5.19 1.88 -11.37
C ASN A 22 -4.93 2.86 -10.22
N ILE A 23 -5.02 2.42 -8.96
CA ILE A 23 -4.77 3.28 -7.78
C ILE A 23 -3.33 3.03 -7.30
N VAL A 24 -2.54 4.09 -7.20
CA VAL A 24 -1.20 4.06 -6.59
C VAL A 24 -1.28 4.67 -5.19
N HIS A 25 -0.82 3.94 -4.17
CA HIS A 25 -0.91 4.38 -2.76
C HIS A 25 -0.08 5.64 -2.47
N ARG A 26 1.16 5.68 -2.98
CA ARG A 26 2.18 6.73 -2.82
C ARG A 26 2.73 7.01 -1.41
N ASP A 27 2.17 6.42 -0.36
CA ASP A 27 2.69 6.55 1.02
C ASP A 27 2.69 5.22 1.77
N LEU A 28 3.29 4.17 1.17
CA LEU A 28 3.33 2.85 1.78
C LEU A 28 4.46 2.78 2.82
N LYS A 29 4.08 2.65 4.09
CA LYS A 29 4.98 2.61 5.26
C LYS A 29 4.31 1.84 6.41
N PRO A 30 5.07 1.34 7.42
CA PRO A 30 4.52 0.53 8.50
C PRO A 30 3.33 1.18 9.23
N GLU A 31 3.33 2.50 9.38
CA GLU A 31 2.26 3.28 10.03
C GLU A 31 0.92 3.14 9.29
N ASN A 32 0.97 2.93 7.97
CA ASN A 32 -0.19 2.77 7.08
C ASN A 32 -0.56 1.28 6.86
N LEU A 33 0.08 0.35 7.58
CA LEU A 33 -0.20 -1.08 7.55
C LEU A 33 -0.85 -1.52 8.86
N LEU A 34 -2.17 -1.47 8.90
CA LEU A 34 -2.93 -1.81 10.10
C LEU A 34 -2.94 -3.33 10.30
N LEU A 35 -2.56 -3.76 11.51
CA LEU A 35 -2.67 -5.14 11.95
C LEU A 35 -3.95 -5.34 12.76
N ASP A 36 -4.61 -6.47 12.56
CA ASP A 36 -5.70 -6.87 13.44
C ASP A 36 -5.19 -7.24 14.84
N LYS A 37 -6.11 -7.38 15.81
CA LYS A 37 -5.78 -7.68 17.22
C LYS A 37 -4.93 -8.94 17.39
N HIS A 38 -5.02 -9.88 16.45
CA HIS A 38 -4.32 -11.16 16.49
C HIS A 38 -3.02 -11.17 15.67
N LYS A 39 -2.65 -10.05 15.02
CA LYS A 39 -1.45 -9.93 14.17
C LYS A 39 -1.42 -10.97 13.03
N HIS A 40 -2.58 -11.30 12.51
CA HIS A 40 -2.75 -12.24 11.40
C HIS A 40 -3.08 -11.54 10.10
N ILE A 41 -3.84 -10.46 10.14
CA ILE A 41 -4.34 -9.75 8.96
C ILE A 41 -3.73 -8.36 8.87
N ILE A 42 -3.19 -8.02 7.70
CA ILE A 42 -2.75 -6.66 7.33
C ILE A 42 -3.82 -5.99 6.46
N LYS A 43 -4.12 -4.72 6.75
CA LYS A 43 -4.93 -3.82 5.92
C LYS A 43 -4.12 -2.58 5.57
N ILE A 44 -4.08 -2.23 4.30
CA ILE A 44 -3.49 -0.98 3.82
C ILE A 44 -4.48 0.15 4.13
N ALA A 45 -3.99 1.22 4.76
CA ALA A 45 -4.77 2.38 5.17
C ALA A 45 -4.11 3.68 4.72
N ASP A 46 -4.84 4.79 4.87
CA ASP A 46 -4.42 6.15 4.48
C ASP A 46 -4.13 6.33 2.98
N PHE A 47 -5.21 6.43 2.21
CA PHE A 47 -5.18 6.76 0.80
C PHE A 47 -5.15 8.27 0.54
N GLY A 48 -4.83 9.11 1.55
CA GLY A 48 -4.86 10.57 1.44
C GLY A 48 -3.90 11.11 0.36
N LEU A 49 -2.83 10.37 0.07
CA LEU A 49 -1.91 10.65 -1.02
C LEU A 49 -2.11 9.74 -2.23
N SER A 50 -3.17 8.94 -2.32
CA SER A 50 -3.36 8.05 -3.47
C SER A 50 -3.73 8.79 -4.75
N ASN A 51 -3.43 8.21 -5.92
CA ASN A 51 -3.84 8.78 -7.21
C ASN A 51 -4.19 7.68 -8.22
N CYS A 52 -5.09 8.01 -9.16
CA CYS A 52 -5.39 7.16 -10.29
C CYS A 52 -4.32 7.37 -11.37
N PHE A 53 -3.64 6.30 -11.76
CA PHE A 53 -2.61 6.32 -12.79
C PHE A 53 -3.23 6.04 -14.16
N ASP A 54 -3.16 7.02 -15.06
CA ASP A 54 -3.68 6.97 -16.43
C ASP A 54 -2.65 6.42 -17.45
N GLY A 55 -1.51 5.87 -17.01
CA GLY A 55 -0.51 5.28 -17.92
C GLY A 55 0.29 6.27 -18.77
N ASN A 56 -0.26 7.45 -19.07
CA ASN A 56 0.25 8.40 -20.06
C ASN A 56 0.96 9.62 -19.47
N LYS A 57 1.00 9.76 -18.14
CA LYS A 57 1.65 10.91 -17.48
C LYS A 57 2.36 10.47 -16.20
N LEU A 58 3.63 10.87 -16.08
CA LEU A 58 4.31 10.83 -14.78
C LEU A 58 3.55 11.70 -13.78
N LEU A 59 3.39 11.20 -12.56
CA LEU A 59 2.77 11.96 -11.48
C LEU A 59 3.73 13.10 -11.09
N LYS A 60 3.28 14.35 -11.19
CA LYS A 60 4.13 15.54 -11.03
C LYS A 60 4.22 16.07 -9.59
N THR A 61 3.52 15.44 -8.64
CA THR A 61 3.44 15.90 -7.25
C THR A 61 4.39 15.12 -6.36
N ALA A 62 5.18 15.80 -5.54
CA ALA A 62 5.95 15.17 -4.47
C ALA A 62 4.99 14.51 -3.46
N CYS A 63 5.26 13.25 -3.08
CA CYS A 63 4.45 12.46 -2.17
C CYS A 63 5.36 11.56 -1.32
N GLY A 64 4.87 11.16 -0.15
CA GLY A 64 5.59 10.39 0.86
C GLY A 64 5.87 11.22 2.11
N SER A 65 5.96 10.57 3.26
CA SER A 65 6.60 11.13 4.46
C SER A 65 8.14 11.08 4.36
N PRO A 66 8.87 11.93 5.11
CA PRO A 66 10.33 11.92 5.16
C PRO A 66 10.93 10.57 5.56
#